data_AF-A0A1F7P7Q6-F1
#
_entry.id   AF-A0A1F7P7Q6-F1
#
_cell.length_a   1.000
_cell.length_b   1.000
_cell.length_c   1.000
_cell.angle_alpha   90.00
_cell.angle_beta   90.00
_cell.angle_gamma   90.00
#
_symmetry.space_group_name_H-M   'P 1'
#
loop_
_entity.id
_entity.type
_entity.pdbx_description
1 polymer ?
#
loop_
_entity_poly.entity_id
_entity_poly.type
_entity_poly.pdbx_seq_one_letter_code
_entity_poly.pdbx_strand_id
1 'polypeptide(L)'
;MRTLRSLSFCGAVLAALTLLASAAEAQMRQASAEVVRATGRVEALRQGQAQWAAAGPGTRLAEGDQIRAMAGASADLALPDGSTILVAENTRFAVTKLEYDAQTRERTAMFHLVVGKVRAQVARAAVQLVRARDSNFAISTPVGVAAVRGTIPVVFYNPDTQQAVVFSFPSPGEDPASARVTFFNFATNTSQTFTGHSFVTVQGNQPTSSPTPVSSLSPAAQQQIQTAVNQATAGSGQLTAAGVLIVSAAQIEAILAQLFGLPAVVVGPPSPILTPPATGSVGRDLVHPATILERQPSCASPPCP
;
A
#
# COMPACT_ATOMS: atom_id res chain seq x y z
N MET A 1 78.52 15.05 27.63
CA MET A 1 77.46 15.78 26.89
C MET A 1 76.41 14.76 26.43
N ARG A 2 75.14 15.01 26.74
CA ARG A 2 74.02 14.05 26.66
C ARG A 2 73.59 13.78 25.21
N THR A 3 73.47 12.51 24.84
CA THR A 3 72.89 12.03 23.59
C THR A 3 71.36 12.00 23.70
N LEU A 4 70.67 12.85 22.95
CA LEU A 4 69.21 12.84 22.82
C LEU A 4 68.78 11.77 21.79
N ARG A 5 67.93 10.84 22.22
CA ARG A 5 67.36 9.75 21.42
C ARG A 5 66.21 10.26 20.53
N SER A 6 66.33 10.05 19.22
CA SER A 6 65.38 10.40 18.17
C SER A 6 64.27 9.35 17.98
N LEU A 7 63.59 8.97 19.07
CA LEU A 7 62.55 7.92 19.08
C LEU A 7 61.22 8.46 19.61
N SER A 8 60.56 9.37 18.89
CA SER A 8 59.19 9.79 19.28
C SER A 8 58.27 10.24 18.14
N PHE A 9 58.75 10.48 16.92
CA PHE A 9 57.89 11.07 15.89
C PHE A 9 57.08 10.05 15.07
N CYS A 10 57.55 8.80 14.94
CA CYS A 10 56.89 7.80 14.09
C CYS A 10 55.66 7.15 14.76
N GLY A 11 55.66 7.01 16.09
CA GLY A 11 54.55 6.41 16.84
C GLY A 11 53.31 7.31 16.94
N ALA A 12 53.50 8.63 17.01
CA ALA A 12 52.40 9.59 17.10
C ALA A 12 51.63 9.74 15.78
N VAL A 13 52.33 9.65 14.64
CA VAL A 13 51.70 9.72 13.31
C VAL A 13 50.92 8.45 12.99
N LEU A 14 51.42 7.27 13.41
CA LEU A 14 50.72 6.00 13.20
C LEU A 14 49.47 5.88 14.09
N ALA A 15 49.53 6.35 15.34
CA ALA A 15 48.37 6.41 16.23
C ALA A 15 47.30 7.39 15.73
N ALA A 16 47.69 8.55 15.20
CA ALA A 16 46.77 9.52 14.60
C ALA A 16 46.10 8.99 13.33
N LEU A 17 46.79 8.20 12.50
CA LEU A 17 46.19 7.54 11.33
C LEU A 17 45.19 6.44 11.71
N THR A 18 45.41 5.72 12.82
CA THR A 18 44.46 4.69 13.27
C THR A 18 43.19 5.26 13.92
N LEU A 19 43.25 6.47 14.49
CA LEU A 19 42.07 7.14 15.08
C LEU A 19 41.16 7.82 14.06
N LEU A 20 41.63 8.07 12.83
CA LEU A 20 40.82 8.62 11.74
C LEU A 20 40.10 7.53 10.91
N ALA A 21 40.48 6.26 11.05
CA ALA A 21 39.86 5.14 10.32
C ALA A 21 38.54 4.67 10.96
N SER A 22 38.27 5.00 12.23
CA SER A 22 37.06 4.56 12.95
C SER A 22 35.86 5.49 12.84
N ALA A 23 35.95 6.60 12.08
CA ALA A 23 34.83 7.52 11.85
C ALA A 23 34.02 7.21 10.58
N ALA A 24 34.36 6.15 9.85
CA ALA A 24 33.85 5.90 8.49
C ALA A 24 32.67 4.90 8.39
N GLU A 25 32.13 4.37 9.49
CA GLU A 25 31.11 3.29 9.41
C GLU A 25 29.76 3.61 10.09
N ALA A 26 29.42 4.90 10.24
CA ALA A 26 28.02 5.31 10.37
C ALA A 26 27.41 5.55 8.97
N GLN A 27 27.70 4.70 7.99
CA GLN A 27 26.89 4.61 6.79
C GLN A 27 25.56 3.99 7.22
N MET A 28 24.61 4.86 7.59
CA MET A 28 23.23 4.51 7.85
C MET A 28 22.76 3.65 6.66
N ARG A 29 22.69 2.33 6.84
CA ARG A 29 22.25 1.42 5.77
C ARG A 29 20.89 1.92 5.33
N GLN A 30 20.75 2.28 4.06
CA GLN A 30 19.48 2.65 3.49
C GLN A 30 18.46 1.55 3.80
N ALA A 31 17.35 1.95 4.41
CA ALA A 31 16.28 1.03 4.75
C ALA A 31 15.77 0.34 3.47
N SER A 32 15.51 -0.96 3.56
CA SER A 32 15.05 -1.76 2.43
C SER A 32 13.96 -2.72 2.86
N ALA A 33 13.01 -2.99 1.96
CA ALA A 33 12.05 -4.06 2.12
C ALA A 33 12.69 -5.36 1.59
N GLU A 34 12.67 -6.42 2.38
CA GLU A 34 13.27 -7.69 2.02
C GLU A 34 12.20 -8.69 1.58
N VAL A 35 12.36 -9.30 0.41
CA VAL A 35 11.55 -10.44 0.01
C VAL A 35 11.90 -11.61 0.95
N VAL A 36 10.97 -12.04 1.79
CA VAL A 36 11.16 -13.16 2.72
C VAL A 36 10.53 -14.45 2.22
N ARG A 37 9.54 -14.34 1.34
CA ARG A 37 8.93 -15.46 0.63
C ARG A 37 8.59 -15.03 -0.80
N ALA A 38 8.86 -15.90 -1.76
CA ALA A 38 8.40 -15.74 -3.14
C ALA A 38 7.82 -17.07 -3.64
N THR A 39 6.73 -17.01 -4.40
CA THR A 39 6.10 -18.15 -5.04
C THR A 39 5.81 -17.77 -6.49
N GLY A 40 6.09 -18.67 -7.44
CA GLY A 40 5.92 -18.38 -8.87
C GLY A 40 6.93 -17.35 -9.40
N ARG A 41 6.58 -16.68 -10.51
CA ARG A 41 7.44 -15.66 -11.14
C ARG A 41 7.28 -14.30 -10.46
N VAL A 42 8.25 -13.97 -9.61
CA VAL A 42 8.40 -12.68 -8.95
C VAL A 42 9.67 -12.00 -9.47
N GLU A 43 9.56 -10.73 -9.80
CA GLU A 43 10.65 -9.96 -10.40
C GLU A 43 10.75 -8.58 -9.76
N ALA A 44 11.98 -8.06 -9.67
CA ALA A 44 12.26 -6.70 -9.22
C ALA A 44 12.86 -5.87 -10.36
N LEU A 45 12.54 -4.58 -10.36
CA LEU A 45 13.12 -3.57 -11.24
C LEU A 45 13.81 -2.54 -10.35
N ARG A 46 15.12 -2.38 -10.54
CA ARG A 46 15.87 -1.36 -9.79
C ARG A 46 15.58 0.03 -10.32
N GLN A 47 15.64 1.04 -9.46
CA GLN A 47 15.52 2.43 -9.88
C GLN A 47 16.51 2.74 -11.02
N GLY A 48 16.01 3.39 -12.08
CA GLY A 48 16.80 3.76 -13.25
C GLY A 48 17.19 2.61 -14.18
N GLN A 49 16.85 1.37 -13.85
CA GLN A 49 17.03 0.23 -14.75
C GLN A 49 15.78 -0.01 -15.60
N ALA A 50 15.97 -0.69 -16.74
CA ALA A 50 14.90 -1.07 -17.65
C ALA A 50 14.59 -2.58 -17.64
N GLN A 51 15.47 -3.39 -17.03
CA GLN A 51 15.37 -4.85 -17.06
C GLN A 51 14.88 -5.38 -15.72
N TRP A 52 13.85 -6.22 -15.78
CA TRP A 52 13.33 -6.95 -14.64
C TRP A 52 14.22 -8.16 -14.37
N ALA A 53 14.61 -8.35 -13.11
CA ALA A 53 15.38 -9.50 -12.64
C ALA A 53 14.55 -10.35 -11.68
N ALA A 54 14.82 -11.66 -11.61
CA ALA A 54 14.14 -12.53 -10.65
C ALA A 54 14.36 -12.05 -9.21
N ALA A 55 13.30 -12.05 -8.41
CA ALA A 55 13.31 -11.62 -7.01
C ALA A 55 12.84 -12.77 -6.10
N GLY A 56 13.80 -13.48 -5.52
CA GLY A 56 13.56 -14.53 -4.52
C GLY A 56 13.88 -14.07 -3.09
N PRO A 57 13.76 -14.96 -2.10
CA PRO A 57 14.13 -14.68 -0.71
C PRO A 57 15.51 -14.03 -0.56
N GLY A 58 15.62 -12.99 0.27
CA GLY A 58 16.83 -12.19 0.47
C GLY A 58 16.99 -11.01 -0.51
N THR A 59 16.14 -10.91 -1.54
CA THR A 59 16.12 -9.74 -2.44
C THR A 59 15.69 -8.50 -1.66
N ARG A 60 16.52 -7.44 -1.66
CA ARG A 60 16.24 -6.17 -1.00
C ARG A 60 15.76 -5.12 -2.01
N LEU A 61 14.62 -4.51 -1.74
CA LEU A 61 14.05 -3.38 -2.48
C LEU A 61 14.34 -2.09 -1.72
N ALA A 62 15.08 -1.18 -2.32
CA ALA A 62 15.33 0.15 -1.79
C ALA A 62 14.29 1.14 -2.34
N GLU A 63 14.36 2.39 -1.88
CA GLU A 63 13.60 3.49 -2.46
C GLU A 63 13.79 3.56 -3.99
N GLY A 64 12.69 3.75 -4.72
CA GLY A 64 12.65 3.79 -6.18
C GLY A 64 12.57 2.42 -6.87
N ASP A 65 12.81 1.32 -6.15
CA ASP A 65 12.68 -0.03 -6.70
C ASP A 65 11.21 -0.44 -6.84
N GLN A 66 10.97 -1.37 -7.76
CA GLN A 66 9.66 -1.97 -7.99
C GLN A 66 9.75 -3.48 -7.90
N ILE A 67 8.63 -4.10 -7.54
CA ILE A 67 8.44 -5.54 -7.57
C ILE A 67 7.14 -5.85 -8.31
N ARG A 68 7.14 -6.95 -9.07
CA ARG A 68 5.93 -7.50 -9.64
C ARG A 68 5.82 -8.99 -9.39
N ALA A 69 4.61 -9.43 -9.14
CA ALA A 69 4.23 -10.84 -9.08
C ALA A 69 3.30 -11.12 -10.27
N MET A 70 3.72 -12.04 -11.14
CA MET A 70 2.95 -12.42 -12.33
C MET A 70 1.76 -13.33 -11.95
N ALA A 71 1.01 -13.82 -12.93
CA ALA A 71 -0.08 -14.77 -12.71
C ALA A 71 0.40 -16.00 -11.93
N GLY A 72 -0.36 -16.41 -10.91
CA GLY A 72 -0.01 -17.51 -10.01
C GLY A 72 1.19 -17.25 -9.08
N ALA A 73 1.74 -16.02 -9.06
CA ALA A 73 2.89 -15.67 -8.24
C ALA A 73 2.51 -14.81 -7.02
N SER A 74 3.34 -14.79 -5.98
CA SER A 74 3.18 -13.88 -4.85
C SER A 74 4.50 -13.65 -4.13
N ALA A 75 4.61 -12.54 -3.40
CA ALA A 75 5.77 -12.23 -2.59
C ALA A 75 5.36 -11.68 -1.22
N ASP A 76 6.02 -12.11 -0.16
CA ASP A 76 5.94 -11.47 1.15
C ASP A 76 7.19 -10.61 1.35
N LEU A 77 6.98 -9.34 1.67
CA LEU A 77 8.01 -8.37 2.01
C LEU A 77 8.04 -8.18 3.53
N ALA A 78 9.23 -8.18 4.12
CA ALA A 78 9.48 -7.74 5.48
C ALA A 78 10.12 -6.35 5.48
N LEU A 79 9.60 -5.47 6.30
CA LEU A 79 10.07 -4.10 6.46
C LEU A 79 10.91 -3.98 7.74
N PRO A 80 11.82 -3.00 7.82
CA PRO A 80 12.71 -2.84 8.99
C PRO A 80 11.96 -2.44 10.27
N ASP A 81 10.74 -1.90 10.17
CA ASP A 81 9.87 -1.57 11.31
C ASP A 81 9.07 -2.77 11.83
N GLY A 82 9.26 -3.96 11.26
CA GLY A 82 8.52 -5.19 11.59
C GLY A 82 7.19 -5.34 10.87
N SER A 83 6.80 -4.39 10.01
CA SER A 83 5.63 -4.54 9.14
C SER A 83 5.90 -5.59 8.05
N THR A 84 4.83 -6.20 7.53
CA THR A 84 4.92 -7.09 6.36
C THR A 84 3.96 -6.66 5.26
N ILE A 85 4.29 -6.97 4.00
CA ILE A 85 3.43 -6.69 2.84
C ILE A 85 3.37 -7.95 1.97
N LEU A 86 2.17 -8.50 1.81
CA LEU A 86 1.87 -9.48 0.78
C LEU A 86 1.58 -8.74 -0.54
N VAL A 87 2.38 -9.03 -1.55
CA VAL A 87 2.15 -8.69 -2.96
C VAL A 87 1.45 -9.88 -3.62
N ALA A 88 0.18 -9.72 -3.96
CA ALA A 88 -0.64 -10.76 -4.57
C ALA A 88 -0.26 -11.02 -6.04
N GLU A 89 -0.80 -12.07 -6.65
CA GLU A 89 -0.61 -12.29 -8.09
C GLU A 89 -1.14 -11.12 -8.93
N ASN A 90 -0.64 -11.00 -10.16
CA ASN A 90 -1.01 -9.94 -11.10
C ASN A 90 -0.87 -8.53 -10.48
N THR A 91 0.23 -8.30 -9.77
CA THR A 91 0.47 -7.05 -9.04
C THR A 91 1.83 -6.45 -9.41
N ARG A 92 1.87 -5.11 -9.55
CA ARG A 92 3.09 -4.32 -9.64
C ARG A 92 3.07 -3.23 -8.56
N PHE A 93 4.12 -3.19 -7.75
CA PHE A 93 4.21 -2.41 -6.54
C PHE A 93 5.57 -1.73 -6.46
N ALA A 94 5.60 -0.48 -5.98
CA ALA A 94 6.83 0.31 -5.89
C ALA A 94 7.09 0.79 -4.47
N VAL A 95 8.37 0.82 -4.10
CA VAL A 95 8.85 1.44 -2.87
C VAL A 95 9.10 2.91 -3.17
N THR A 96 8.19 3.78 -2.75
CA THR A 96 8.28 5.22 -3.05
C THR A 96 9.20 5.94 -2.07
N LYS A 97 9.16 5.54 -0.79
CA LYS A 97 10.05 6.03 0.26
C LYS A 97 10.13 5.02 1.38
N LEU A 98 11.34 4.74 1.86
CA LEU A 98 11.52 3.82 2.99
C LEU A 98 12.68 4.29 3.87
N GLU A 99 12.33 4.72 5.08
CA GLU A 99 13.25 5.19 6.11
C GLU A 99 12.89 4.52 7.43
N TYR A 100 13.90 4.15 8.21
CA TYR A 100 13.72 3.61 9.54
C TYR A 100 14.93 3.93 10.41
N ASP A 101 14.68 4.53 11.56
CA ASP A 101 15.67 4.76 12.60
C ASP A 101 15.45 3.72 13.71
N ALA A 102 16.42 2.83 13.89
CA ALA A 102 16.33 1.76 14.87
C ALA A 102 16.41 2.24 16.34
N GLN A 103 17.01 3.41 16.60
CA GLN A 103 17.15 3.99 17.94
C GLN A 103 15.86 4.65 18.38
N THR A 104 15.30 5.51 17.53
CA THR A 104 14.07 6.25 17.83
C THR A 104 12.79 5.46 17.49
N ARG A 105 12.93 4.38 16.70
CA ARG A 105 11.84 3.62 16.07
C ARG A 105 10.96 4.47 15.17
N GLU A 106 11.49 5.60 14.70
CA GLU A 106 10.83 6.43 13.70
C GLU A 106 10.91 5.77 12.34
N ARG A 107 9.85 5.94 11.55
CA ARG A 107 9.76 5.37 10.21
C ARG A 107 9.07 6.32 9.25
N THR A 108 9.40 6.17 7.98
CA THR A 108 8.65 6.66 6.84
C THR A 108 8.54 5.51 5.84
N ALA A 109 7.33 5.02 5.56
CA ALA A 109 7.10 3.88 4.69
C ALA A 109 5.98 4.22 3.69
N MET A 110 6.37 4.60 2.49
CA MET A 110 5.44 5.01 1.43
C MET A 110 5.62 4.13 0.22
N PHE A 111 4.50 3.67 -0.31
CA PHE A 111 4.48 2.77 -1.44
C PHE A 111 3.48 3.23 -2.49
N HIS A 112 3.62 2.67 -3.69
CA HIS A 112 2.69 2.88 -4.78
C HIS A 112 2.24 1.56 -5.39
N LEU A 113 0.94 1.32 -5.41
CA LEU A 113 0.29 0.22 -6.10
C LEU A 113 -0.09 0.68 -7.51
N VAL A 114 0.70 0.24 -8.48
CA VAL A 114 0.48 0.55 -9.90
C VAL A 114 -0.73 -0.22 -10.43
N VAL A 115 -0.85 -1.49 -10.05
CA VAL A 115 -1.91 -2.41 -10.44
C VAL A 115 -1.89 -3.62 -9.50
N GLY A 116 -3.05 -4.18 -9.18
CA GLY A 116 -3.19 -5.45 -8.49
C GLY A 116 -3.70 -5.32 -7.07
N LYS A 117 -3.19 -6.15 -6.17
CA LYS A 117 -3.62 -6.20 -4.76
C LYS A 117 -2.44 -6.34 -3.82
N VAL A 118 -2.45 -5.56 -2.74
CA VAL A 118 -1.52 -5.71 -1.62
C VAL A 118 -2.26 -5.80 -0.30
N ARG A 119 -1.73 -6.59 0.63
CA ARG A 119 -2.17 -6.64 2.02
C ARG A 119 -0.97 -6.34 2.91
N ALA A 120 -1.04 -5.29 3.70
CA ALA A 120 0.02 -4.98 4.65
C ALA A 120 -0.42 -5.33 6.07
N GLN A 121 0.47 -5.86 6.89
CA GLN A 121 0.31 -5.90 8.34
C GLN A 121 1.23 -4.84 8.92
N VAL A 122 0.67 -3.70 9.30
CA VAL A 122 1.44 -2.51 9.69
C VAL A 122 1.70 -2.53 11.19
N ALA A 123 2.97 -2.59 11.58
CA ALA A 123 3.36 -2.48 12.97
C ALA A 123 2.93 -1.13 13.55
N ARG A 124 2.37 -1.12 14.77
CA ARG A 124 2.09 0.13 15.47
C ARG A 124 3.39 0.86 15.72
N ALA A 125 3.41 2.16 15.40
CA ALA A 125 4.57 2.99 15.70
C ALA A 125 4.70 3.07 17.22
N ALA A 126 5.88 2.73 17.76
CA ALA A 126 6.18 2.87 19.19
C ALA A 126 6.40 4.33 19.62
N VAL A 127 6.05 5.28 18.74
CA VAL A 127 6.45 6.67 18.84
C VAL A 127 5.79 7.32 20.05
N GLN A 128 6.61 7.97 20.86
CA GLN A 128 6.18 8.75 22.02
C GLN A 128 5.04 9.70 21.63
N LEU A 129 4.11 9.90 22.58
CA LEU A 129 2.80 10.56 22.48
C LEU A 129 2.71 11.87 21.66
N VAL A 130 3.82 12.51 21.30
CA VAL A 130 3.88 13.79 20.59
C VAL A 130 3.83 13.64 19.05
N ARG A 131 4.43 12.57 18.46
CA ARG A 131 4.40 12.30 17.01
C ARG A 131 3.43 11.18 16.60
N ALA A 132 2.71 10.62 17.56
CA ALA A 132 1.75 9.53 17.35
C ALA A 132 0.55 9.90 16.45
N ARG A 133 0.42 11.18 16.04
CA ARG A 133 -0.66 11.70 15.19
C ARG A 133 -0.41 11.49 13.69
N ASP A 134 0.85 11.35 13.28
CA ASP A 134 1.21 11.23 11.87
C ASP A 134 1.22 9.77 11.43
N SER A 135 0.42 9.43 10.43
CA SER A 135 0.50 8.14 9.77
C SER A 135 1.66 8.13 8.78
N ASN A 136 2.83 7.68 9.21
CA ASN A 136 4.00 7.56 8.33
C ASN A 136 4.03 6.26 7.50
N PHE A 137 2.90 5.56 7.41
CA PHE A 137 2.71 4.43 6.51
C PHE A 137 1.61 4.77 5.50
N ALA A 138 1.91 4.70 4.20
CA ALA A 138 0.96 5.01 3.15
C ALA A 138 1.11 4.10 1.93
N ILE A 139 -0.03 3.72 1.36
CA ILE A 139 -0.09 3.05 0.05
C ILE A 139 -0.89 3.94 -0.88
N SER A 140 -0.23 4.45 -1.90
CA SER A 140 -0.85 5.24 -2.96
C SER A 140 -1.28 4.36 -4.13
N THR A 141 -2.24 4.86 -4.89
CA THR A 141 -2.70 4.36 -6.19
C THR A 141 -2.82 5.57 -7.12
N PRO A 142 -3.03 5.38 -8.43
CA PRO A 142 -3.29 6.51 -9.33
C PRO A 142 -4.54 7.34 -9.00
N VAL A 143 -5.44 6.87 -8.12
CA VAL A 143 -6.67 7.59 -7.74
C VAL A 143 -6.63 8.18 -6.32
N GLY A 144 -5.60 7.89 -5.53
CA GLY A 144 -5.53 8.41 -4.17
C GLY A 144 -4.49 7.75 -3.27
N VAL A 145 -4.49 8.16 -1.99
CA VAL A 145 -3.54 7.70 -0.96
C VAL A 145 -4.30 7.12 0.23
N ALA A 146 -4.01 5.87 0.60
CA ALA A 146 -4.44 5.28 1.85
C ALA A 146 -3.36 5.51 2.93
N ALA A 147 -3.64 6.38 3.88
CA ALA A 147 -2.84 6.58 5.09
C ALA A 147 -3.30 5.59 6.18
N VAL A 148 -2.37 4.82 6.73
CA VAL A 148 -2.67 3.63 7.54
C VAL A 148 -2.07 3.76 8.93
N ARG A 149 -2.93 3.71 9.96
CA ARG A 149 -2.49 3.79 11.35
C ARG A 149 -2.70 2.47 12.08
N GLY A 150 -1.61 1.68 12.16
CA GLY A 150 -1.49 0.54 13.07
C GLY A 150 -2.54 -0.54 12.88
N THR A 151 -2.69 -1.03 11.64
CA THR A 151 -3.76 -1.94 11.25
C THR A 151 -3.35 -2.78 10.02
N ILE A 152 -4.24 -3.64 9.54
CA ILE A 152 -4.06 -4.43 8.32
C ILE A 152 -4.88 -3.82 7.16
N PRO A 153 -4.30 -2.96 6.31
CA PRO A 153 -4.95 -2.52 5.08
C PRO A 153 -4.88 -3.60 4.00
N VAL A 154 -5.93 -3.70 3.19
CA VAL A 154 -5.86 -4.35 1.86
C VAL A 154 -6.19 -3.30 0.82
N VAL A 155 -5.30 -3.09 -0.14
CA VAL A 155 -5.46 -2.12 -1.22
C VAL A 155 -5.51 -2.86 -2.53
N PHE A 156 -6.57 -2.65 -3.29
CA PHE A 156 -6.74 -3.14 -4.64
C PHE A 156 -6.83 -1.96 -5.61
N TYR A 157 -6.20 -2.08 -6.76
CA TYR A 157 -6.34 -1.12 -7.85
C TYR A 157 -6.31 -1.80 -9.21
N ASN A 158 -7.30 -1.50 -10.05
CA ASN A 158 -7.37 -1.94 -11.43
C ASN A 158 -7.28 -0.71 -12.36
N PRO A 159 -6.21 -0.57 -13.17
CA PRO A 159 -6.04 0.57 -14.07
C PRO A 159 -7.00 0.56 -15.26
N ASP A 160 -7.47 -0.62 -15.69
CA ASP A 160 -8.33 -0.77 -16.87
C ASP A 160 -9.76 -0.28 -16.58
N THR A 161 -10.20 -0.43 -15.32
CA THR A 161 -11.47 0.10 -14.83
C THR A 161 -11.29 1.37 -13.99
N GLN A 162 -10.06 1.78 -13.70
CA GLN A 162 -9.72 2.84 -12.75
C GLN A 162 -10.37 2.66 -11.35
N GLN A 163 -10.63 1.41 -10.95
CA GLN A 163 -11.27 1.12 -9.67
C GLN A 163 -10.22 0.92 -8.58
N ALA A 164 -10.38 1.58 -7.44
CA ALA A 164 -9.68 1.25 -6.20
C ALA A 164 -10.66 0.76 -5.12
N VAL A 165 -10.21 -0.21 -4.33
CA VAL A 165 -10.92 -0.68 -3.13
C VAL A 165 -9.92 -0.74 -1.98
N VAL A 166 -10.28 -0.13 -0.86
CA VAL A 166 -9.42 -0.06 0.32
C VAL A 166 -10.16 -0.61 1.52
N PHE A 167 -9.63 -1.68 2.09
CA PHE A 167 -10.15 -2.35 3.27
C PHE A 167 -9.32 -1.98 4.49
N SER A 168 -9.98 -1.91 5.66
CA SER A 168 -9.32 -1.83 6.96
C SER A 168 -9.70 -3.06 7.78
N PHE A 169 -8.70 -3.81 8.25
CA PHE A 169 -8.87 -4.91 9.19
C PHE A 169 -8.06 -4.65 10.45
N PRO A 170 -8.60 -4.93 11.66
CA PRO A 170 -7.82 -4.82 12.88
C PRO A 170 -6.72 -5.87 12.94
N SER A 171 -5.64 -5.55 13.66
CA SER A 171 -4.65 -6.54 14.03
C SER A 171 -5.28 -7.58 14.99
N PRO A 172 -4.75 -8.83 15.06
CA PRO A 172 -5.25 -9.81 16.03
C PRO A 172 -5.26 -9.27 17.47
N GLY A 173 -6.40 -9.35 18.14
CA GLY A 173 -6.58 -8.86 19.51
C GLY A 173 -6.79 -7.35 19.64
N GLU A 174 -6.91 -6.62 18.52
CA GLU A 174 -7.11 -5.16 18.52
C GLU A 174 -8.61 -4.80 18.40
N ASP A 175 -9.00 -3.72 19.07
CA ASP A 175 -10.31 -3.10 18.88
C ASP A 175 -10.48 -2.60 17.42
N PRO A 176 -11.51 -3.03 16.69
CA PRO A 176 -11.83 -2.52 15.35
C PRO A 176 -11.89 -0.99 15.24
N ALA A 177 -12.25 -0.27 16.31
CA ALA A 177 -12.28 1.20 16.31
C ALA A 177 -10.88 1.85 16.25
N SER A 178 -9.84 1.10 16.64
CA SER A 178 -8.43 1.53 16.55
C SER A 178 -7.83 1.34 15.16
N ALA A 179 -8.38 0.39 14.40
CA ALA A 179 -7.97 0.02 13.05
C ALA A 179 -8.36 1.08 12.00
N ARG A 180 -7.59 2.16 11.88
CA ARG A 180 -7.96 3.33 11.08
C ARG A 180 -7.18 3.43 9.78
N VAL A 181 -7.92 3.64 8.69
CA VAL A 181 -7.40 4.04 7.39
C VAL A 181 -8.09 5.33 6.97
N THR A 182 -7.28 6.32 6.55
CA THR A 182 -7.76 7.55 5.94
C THR A 182 -7.40 7.53 4.47
N PHE A 183 -8.41 7.46 3.60
CA PHE A 183 -8.21 7.50 2.16
C PHE A 183 -8.41 8.92 1.64
N PHE A 184 -7.41 9.46 0.96
CA PHE A 184 -7.45 10.74 0.26
C PHE A 184 -7.65 10.52 -1.23
N ASN A 185 -8.65 11.15 -1.83
CA ASN A 185 -9.01 11.01 -3.23
C ASN A 185 -8.45 12.18 -4.06
N PHE A 186 -7.67 11.89 -5.10
CA PHE A 186 -7.04 12.92 -5.92
C PHE A 186 -8.03 13.74 -6.75
N ALA A 187 -9.13 13.12 -7.21
CA ALA A 187 -10.09 13.79 -8.08
C ALA A 187 -10.94 14.81 -7.31
N THR A 188 -11.32 14.49 -6.08
CA THR A 188 -12.17 15.36 -5.26
C THR A 188 -11.41 16.21 -4.26
N ASN A 189 -10.12 15.92 -4.03
CA ASN A 189 -9.31 16.56 -2.99
C ASN A 189 -9.95 16.43 -1.59
N THR A 190 -10.67 15.33 -1.34
CA THR A 190 -11.33 15.03 -0.07
C THR A 190 -10.78 13.75 0.53
N SER A 191 -10.90 13.63 1.86
CA SER A 191 -10.51 12.43 2.58
C SER A 191 -11.68 11.78 3.30
N GLN A 192 -11.57 10.48 3.49
CA GLN A 192 -12.53 9.68 4.23
C GLN A 192 -11.81 8.72 5.16
N THR A 193 -12.12 8.81 6.45
CA THR A 193 -11.57 7.92 7.46
C THR A 193 -12.59 6.83 7.80
N PHE A 194 -12.13 5.59 7.87
CA PHE A 194 -12.94 4.43 8.24
C PHE A 194 -12.16 3.47 9.12
N THR A 195 -12.90 2.63 9.85
CA THR A 195 -12.38 1.74 10.89
C THR A 195 -12.38 0.28 10.45
N GLY A 196 -11.91 -0.61 11.33
CA GLY A 196 -11.78 -2.04 11.08
C GLY A 196 -13.09 -2.69 10.62
N HIS A 197 -12.94 -3.72 9.79
CA HIS A 197 -14.04 -4.45 9.14
C HIS A 197 -14.88 -3.62 8.19
N SER A 198 -14.35 -2.51 7.68
CA SER A 198 -15.00 -1.68 6.68
C SER A 198 -14.10 -1.46 5.46
N PHE A 199 -14.71 -1.10 4.34
CA PHE A 199 -14.01 -0.75 3.12
C PHE A 199 -14.67 0.44 2.41
N VAL A 200 -13.89 1.08 1.56
CA VAL A 200 -14.35 2.14 0.65
C VAL A 200 -13.96 1.78 -0.79
N THR A 201 -14.70 2.34 -1.74
CA THR A 201 -14.48 2.17 -3.18
C THR A 201 -14.31 3.53 -3.85
N VAL A 202 -13.51 3.57 -4.89
CA VAL A 202 -13.31 4.73 -5.77
C VAL A 202 -13.35 4.24 -7.21
N GLN A 203 -14.07 4.95 -8.07
CA GLN A 203 -14.24 4.60 -9.47
C GLN A 203 -13.79 5.78 -10.34
N GLY A 204 -12.57 5.72 -10.88
CA GLY A 204 -11.98 6.81 -11.65
C GLY A 204 -11.98 8.13 -10.86
N ASN A 205 -12.62 9.14 -11.43
CA ASN A 205 -12.70 10.48 -10.84
C ASN A 205 -13.92 10.70 -9.93
N GLN A 206 -14.64 9.64 -9.56
CA GLN A 206 -15.80 9.74 -8.68
C GLN A 206 -15.38 9.94 -7.21
N PRO A 207 -16.26 10.54 -6.38
CA PRO A 207 -16.05 10.61 -4.94
C PRO A 207 -15.89 9.23 -4.31
N THR A 208 -15.18 9.18 -3.19
CA THR A 208 -15.04 7.96 -2.38
C THR A 208 -16.40 7.54 -1.82
N SER A 209 -16.75 6.26 -1.95
CA SER A 209 -18.01 5.72 -1.44
C SER A 209 -18.10 5.81 0.09
N SER A 210 -19.31 5.78 0.66
CA SER A 210 -19.43 5.61 2.12
C SER A 210 -18.77 4.30 2.61
N PRO A 211 -18.23 4.26 3.84
CA PRO A 211 -17.62 3.04 4.37
C PRO A 211 -18.67 1.95 4.49
N THR A 212 -18.37 0.79 3.92
CA THR A 212 -19.28 -0.36 3.88
C THR A 212 -18.69 -1.52 4.69
N PRO A 213 -19.49 -2.25 5.49
CA PRO A 213 -18.99 -3.40 6.24
C PRO A 213 -18.49 -4.51 5.33
N VAL A 214 -17.34 -5.11 5.64
CA VAL A 214 -16.81 -6.28 4.91
C VAL A 214 -17.78 -7.47 4.96
N SER A 215 -18.59 -7.57 6.02
CA SER A 215 -19.64 -8.58 6.17
C SER A 215 -20.76 -8.48 5.12
N SER A 216 -20.88 -7.36 4.40
CA SER A 216 -21.84 -7.23 3.30
C SER A 216 -21.39 -7.96 2.02
N LEU A 217 -20.13 -8.40 1.96
CA LEU A 217 -19.59 -9.15 0.83
C LEU A 217 -19.90 -10.65 0.99
N SER A 218 -19.90 -11.38 -0.12
CA SER A 218 -20.07 -12.84 -0.09
C SER A 218 -18.94 -13.51 0.72
N PRO A 219 -19.18 -14.68 1.35
CA PRO A 219 -18.14 -15.40 2.08
C PRO A 219 -16.90 -15.69 1.23
N ALA A 220 -17.09 -16.00 -0.05
CA ALA A 220 -15.99 -16.20 -1.00
C ALA A 220 -15.14 -14.94 -1.19
N ALA A 221 -15.78 -13.77 -1.35
CA ALA A 221 -15.07 -12.50 -1.46
C ALA A 221 -14.31 -12.16 -0.17
N GLN A 222 -14.92 -12.39 1.00
CA GLN A 222 -14.27 -12.19 2.31
C GLN A 222 -13.01 -13.04 2.48
N GLN A 223 -13.02 -14.29 2.00
CA GLN A 223 -11.83 -15.14 1.99
C GLN A 223 -10.78 -14.64 1.00
N GLN A 224 -11.18 -14.31 -0.24
CA GLN A 224 -10.25 -13.87 -1.28
C GLN A 224 -9.47 -12.60 -0.89
N ILE A 225 -10.09 -11.66 -0.17
CA ILE A 225 -9.42 -10.44 0.32
C ILE A 225 -8.16 -10.78 1.14
N GLN A 226 -8.19 -11.88 1.90
CA GLN A 226 -7.10 -12.29 2.79
C GLN A 226 -5.99 -13.08 2.09
N THR A 227 -6.25 -13.58 0.88
CA THR A 227 -5.31 -14.44 0.13
C THR A 227 -4.50 -13.66 -0.90
N ALA A 228 -3.49 -14.31 -1.46
CA ALA A 228 -2.69 -13.81 -2.58
C ALA A 228 -3.41 -13.92 -3.96
N VAL A 229 -4.64 -14.42 -4.00
CA VAL A 229 -5.39 -14.61 -5.25
C VAL A 229 -5.91 -13.27 -5.78
N ASN A 230 -5.70 -13.00 -7.06
CA ASN A 230 -6.14 -11.77 -7.72
C ASN A 230 -6.23 -11.97 -9.24
N GLN A 231 -7.42 -12.29 -9.73
CA GLN A 231 -7.66 -12.48 -11.17
C GLN A 231 -8.17 -11.21 -11.86
N ALA A 232 -8.54 -10.17 -11.10
CA ALA A 232 -9.18 -8.98 -11.63
C ALA A 232 -8.24 -8.08 -12.45
N THR A 233 -6.92 -8.22 -12.28
CA THR A 233 -5.90 -7.48 -13.02
C THR A 233 -5.02 -8.39 -13.89
N ALA A 234 -5.45 -9.63 -14.11
CA ALA A 234 -4.76 -10.56 -14.99
C ALA A 234 -4.67 -9.98 -16.41
N GLY A 235 -3.46 -9.99 -16.98
CA GLY A 235 -3.21 -9.47 -18.33
C GLY A 235 -3.19 -7.94 -18.45
N SER A 236 -3.29 -7.19 -17.34
CA SER A 236 -3.19 -5.73 -17.40
C SER A 236 -1.83 -5.29 -17.96
N GLY A 237 -1.84 -4.37 -18.93
CA GLY A 237 -0.64 -3.86 -19.58
C GLY A 237 0.32 -3.16 -18.61
N GLN A 238 -0.17 -2.63 -17.48
CA GLN A 238 0.64 -1.96 -16.46
C GLN A 238 1.62 -2.89 -15.74
N LEU A 239 1.39 -4.22 -15.76
CA LEU A 239 2.31 -5.21 -15.20
C LEU A 239 3.65 -5.24 -15.94
N THR A 240 3.63 -4.99 -17.25
CA THR A 240 4.80 -5.13 -18.14
C THR A 240 5.20 -3.85 -18.85
N ALA A 241 4.43 -2.76 -18.71
CA ALA A 241 4.75 -1.47 -19.29
C ALA A 241 6.15 -0.98 -18.87
N ALA A 242 6.91 -0.43 -19.82
CA ALA A 242 8.27 0.07 -19.56
C ALA A 242 8.26 1.24 -18.56
N GLY A 243 7.28 2.13 -18.69
CA GLY A 243 7.03 3.23 -17.76
C GLY A 243 5.61 3.16 -17.20
N VAL A 244 5.46 3.55 -15.94
CA VAL A 244 4.18 3.63 -15.24
C VAL A 244 4.15 4.88 -14.39
N LEU A 245 2.96 5.43 -14.16
CA LEU A 245 2.80 6.54 -13.22
C LEU A 245 3.07 6.02 -11.80
N ILE A 246 3.95 6.70 -11.07
CA ILE A 246 4.20 6.47 -9.64
C ILE A 246 4.01 7.81 -8.95
N VAL A 247 3.11 7.86 -7.98
CA VAL A 247 2.94 9.04 -7.12
C VAL A 247 4.24 9.24 -6.33
N SER A 248 4.81 10.44 -6.39
CA SER A 248 6.11 10.73 -5.79
C SER A 248 6.05 10.79 -4.25
N ALA A 249 7.19 10.54 -3.59
CA ALA A 249 7.28 10.64 -2.13
C ALA A 249 6.83 12.01 -1.62
N ALA A 250 7.31 13.09 -2.26
CA ALA A 250 6.97 14.46 -1.90
C ALA A 250 5.46 14.74 -1.99
N GLN A 251 4.77 14.19 -3.01
CA GLN A 251 3.32 14.32 -3.13
C GLN A 251 2.59 13.56 -2.01
N ILE A 252 3.03 12.33 -1.69
CA ILE A 252 2.46 11.56 -0.59
C ILE A 252 2.69 12.28 0.75
N GLU A 253 3.89 12.79 1.00
CA GLU A 253 4.23 13.57 2.20
C GLU A 253 3.36 14.81 2.36
N ALA A 254 3.15 15.58 1.29
CA ALA A 254 2.30 16.76 1.32
C ALA A 254 0.84 16.40 1.70
N ILE A 255 0.33 15.28 1.19
CA ILE A 255 -1.02 14.80 1.52
C ILE A 255 -1.09 14.35 2.96
N LEU A 256 -0.11 13.57 3.44
CA LEU A 256 -0.08 13.15 4.84
C LEU A 256 0.00 14.37 5.78
N ALA A 257 0.78 15.39 5.42
CA ALA A 257 0.84 16.65 6.16
C ALA A 257 -0.51 17.38 6.16
N GLN A 258 -1.29 17.35 5.07
CA GLN A 258 -2.66 17.90 5.06
C GLN A 258 -3.62 17.10 5.94
N LEU A 259 -3.49 15.77 5.99
CA LEU A 259 -4.37 14.91 6.77
C LEU A 259 -4.11 14.98 8.27
N PHE A 260 -2.86 15.18 8.68
CA PHE A 260 -2.42 15.04 10.07
C PHE A 260 -1.74 16.30 10.65
N GLY A 261 -1.41 17.30 9.84
CA GLY A 261 -0.78 18.55 10.23
C GLY A 261 -1.78 19.68 10.56
N LEU A 262 -1.67 20.19 11.79
CA LEU A 262 -2.33 21.37 12.41
C LEU A 262 -3.87 21.31 12.64
N PRO A 263 -4.37 21.91 13.74
CA PRO A 263 -5.79 21.86 14.12
C PRO A 263 -6.64 22.61 13.09
N ALA A 264 -7.57 21.88 12.47
CA ALA A 264 -8.56 22.47 11.56
C ALA A 264 -9.36 23.57 12.27
N VAL A 265 -9.40 24.75 11.64
CA VAL A 265 -10.44 25.75 11.87
C VAL A 265 -11.78 25.06 11.58
N VAL A 266 -12.65 25.02 12.59
CA VAL A 266 -14.02 24.50 12.48
C VAL A 266 -14.79 25.41 11.53
N VAL A 267 -15.04 24.94 10.31
CA VAL A 267 -16.11 25.49 9.46
C VAL A 267 -17.36 24.65 9.74
N GLY A 268 -18.45 25.34 10.07
CA GLY A 268 -19.69 24.80 10.62
C GLY A 268 -20.46 23.81 9.72
N PRO A 269 -21.59 23.28 10.23
CA PRO A 269 -22.22 22.08 9.70
C PRO A 269 -22.94 22.34 8.36
N PRO A 270 -22.83 21.44 7.37
CA PRO A 270 -23.76 21.41 6.25
C PRO A 270 -25.05 20.65 6.61
N SER A 271 -26.19 21.24 6.25
CA SER A 271 -27.56 20.69 6.35
C SER A 271 -27.76 19.43 5.48
N PRO A 272 -28.80 18.62 5.75
CA PRO A 272 -28.89 17.25 5.24
C PRO A 272 -29.56 17.18 3.86
N ILE A 273 -29.08 16.28 2.99
CA ILE A 273 -29.82 15.88 1.78
C ILE A 273 -29.81 14.36 1.63
N LEU A 274 -31.03 13.83 1.75
CA LEU A 274 -31.69 12.64 1.17
C LEU A 274 -30.85 11.54 0.49
N THR A 275 -31.05 10.32 1.02
CA THR A 275 -30.67 9.01 0.48
C THR A 275 -31.48 8.56 -0.74
N PRO A 276 -30.84 7.90 -1.73
CA PRO A 276 -31.48 6.88 -2.57
C PRO A 276 -30.91 5.46 -2.29
N PRO A 277 -31.63 4.39 -2.71
CA PRO A 277 -31.41 3.03 -2.22
C PRO A 277 -30.30 2.27 -2.96
N ALA A 278 -29.79 1.25 -2.27
CA ALA A 278 -28.71 0.35 -2.66
C ALA A 278 -29.15 -0.76 -3.62
N THR A 279 -28.26 -1.18 -4.53
CA THR A 279 -28.10 -2.58 -4.96
C THR A 279 -26.70 -2.77 -5.55
N GLY A 280 -25.98 -3.85 -5.20
CA GLY A 280 -24.54 -4.03 -5.50
C GLY A 280 -24.18 -5.27 -6.33
N SER A 281 -22.89 -5.38 -6.69
CA SER A 281 -22.05 -6.60 -6.77
C SER A 281 -20.64 -6.24 -7.30
N VAL A 282 -19.57 -6.91 -6.82
CA VAL A 282 -18.18 -6.45 -7.02
C VAL A 282 -17.53 -7.08 -8.25
N GLY A 283 -17.16 -6.23 -9.21
CA GLY A 283 -16.10 -6.46 -10.18
C GLY A 283 -16.46 -7.17 -11.50
N ARG A 284 -17.44 -8.08 -11.55
CA ARG A 284 -17.83 -8.73 -12.82
C ARG A 284 -19.32 -9.09 -13.05
N ASP A 285 -20.22 -8.84 -12.10
CA ASP A 285 -21.66 -9.16 -12.24
C ASP A 285 -22.56 -7.95 -12.62
N LEU A 286 -21.98 -6.81 -13.01
CA LEU A 286 -22.71 -5.54 -13.26
C LEU A 286 -23.02 -5.22 -14.74
N VAL A 287 -22.91 -6.17 -15.68
CA VAL A 287 -23.15 -5.88 -17.12
C VAL A 287 -24.34 -6.62 -17.74
N HIS A 288 -24.94 -7.63 -17.08
CA HIS A 288 -26.17 -8.25 -17.60
C HIS A 288 -27.09 -8.75 -16.47
N PRO A 289 -28.24 -8.10 -16.20
CA PRO A 289 -29.35 -8.82 -15.57
C PRO A 289 -29.86 -9.85 -16.60
N ALA A 290 -29.93 -11.11 -16.18
CA ALA A 290 -30.68 -12.12 -16.91
C ALA A 290 -32.13 -11.64 -17.01
N THR A 291 -32.53 -11.18 -18.19
CA THR A 291 -33.93 -11.06 -18.56
C THR A 291 -34.49 -12.47 -18.62
N ILE A 292 -35.06 -12.96 -17.52
CA ILE A 292 -36.15 -13.92 -17.61
C ILE A 292 -37.30 -13.13 -18.25
N LEU A 293 -37.29 -13.08 -19.58
CA LEU A 293 -38.52 -12.91 -20.33
C LEU A 293 -39.37 -14.12 -19.97
N GLU A 294 -40.42 -13.86 -19.19
CA GLU A 294 -41.65 -14.60 -19.30
C GLU A 294 -41.90 -14.89 -20.78
N ARG A 295 -41.64 -16.13 -21.20
CA ARG A 295 -42.35 -16.69 -22.34
C ARG A 295 -43.79 -16.83 -21.88
N GLN A 296 -44.59 -15.80 -22.12
CA GLN A 296 -46.01 -16.03 -22.39
C GLN A 296 -46.07 -17.10 -23.50
N PRO A 297 -46.87 -18.17 -23.33
CA PRO A 297 -47.08 -19.11 -24.41
C PRO A 297 -47.85 -18.39 -25.52
N SER A 298 -47.21 -18.20 -26.67
CA SER A 298 -47.89 -17.80 -27.89
C SER A 298 -48.79 -18.95 -28.31
N CYS A 299 -50.10 -18.82 -28.08
CA CYS A 299 -51.09 -19.66 -28.73
C CYS A 299 -51.08 -19.34 -30.23
N ALA A 300 -50.45 -20.20 -31.02
CA ALA A 300 -50.71 -20.27 -32.45
C ALA A 300 -51.95 -21.14 -32.66
N SER A 301 -53.07 -20.48 -32.95
CA SER A 301 -54.35 -21.04 -33.44
C SER A 301 -55.39 -21.47 -32.37
N PRO A 302 -56.66 -21.00 -32.50
CA PRO A 302 -57.79 -21.51 -31.71
C PRO A 302 -58.28 -22.87 -32.24
N PRO A 303 -59.08 -23.65 -31.47
CA PRO A 303 -59.58 -23.39 -30.12
C PRO A 303 -58.99 -24.35 -29.07
N CYS A 304 -58.88 -23.91 -27.81
CA CYS A 304 -58.66 -24.81 -26.68
C CYS A 304 -59.57 -24.41 -25.50
N PRO A 305 -59.95 -25.41 -24.67
CA PRO A 305 -61.20 -25.47 -23.88
C PRO A 305 -61.22 -24.65 -22.59
#